data_AF-A0A401X2Z9-F1
#
_entry.id   AF-A0A401X2Z9-F1
#
_cell.length_a   1.000
_cell.length_b   1.000
_cell.length_c   1.000
_cell.angle_alpha   90.00
_cell.angle_beta   90.00
_cell.angle_gamma   90.00
#
_symmetry.space_group_name_H-M   'P 1'
#
loop_
_entity.id
_entity.type
_entity.pdbx_description
1 polymer ?
#
loop_
_entity_poly.entity_id
_entity_poly.type
_entity_poly.pdbx_seq_one_letter_code
_entity_poly.pdbx_strand_id
1 'polypeptide(L)'
;MIFMRELDYLEDLGVSRKMVRIQNSSVQAQMEAACSGLCMAVLPTFVAATRPELVPVLPEETRLERHYWLITRAEEQKTPRIDRVCDFIREEVLKNVQLFNL
;
A
#
# COMPACT_ATOMS: atom_id res chain seq x y z
N MET A 1 3.92 12.44 8.92
CA MET A 1 5.05 12.70 8.00
C MET A 1 4.80 11.94 6.71
N ILE A 2 4.60 12.67 5.61
CA ILE A 2 4.61 12.13 4.25
C ILE A 2 5.81 12.84 3.60
N PHE A 3 6.81 12.07 3.20
CA PHE A 3 8.08 12.62 2.71
C PHE A 3 8.26 12.51 1.21
N MET A 4 7.55 11.58 0.58
CA MET A 4 7.50 11.40 -0.87
C MET A 4 6.21 12.01 -1.39
N ARG A 5 6.31 12.79 -2.46
CA ARG A 5 5.16 13.46 -3.08
C ARG A 5 4.13 12.46 -3.58
N GLU A 6 4.58 11.28 -4.00
CA GLU A 6 3.78 10.15 -4.47
C GLU A 6 2.88 9.56 -3.36
N LEU A 7 3.20 9.86 -2.10
CA LEU A 7 2.45 9.46 -0.92
C LEU A 7 1.60 10.61 -0.35
N ASP A 8 1.65 11.82 -0.92
CA ASP A 8 0.83 12.97 -0.48
C ASP A 8 -0.51 13.01 -1.22
N TYR A 9 -1.28 11.94 -1.03
CA TYR A 9 -2.59 11.73 -1.67
C TYR A 9 -3.73 12.54 -1.00
N LEU A 10 -3.45 13.34 0.02
CA LEU A 10 -4.50 14.03 0.77
C LEU A 10 -5.31 15.00 -0.10
N GLU A 11 -4.64 15.68 -1.03
CA GLU A 11 -5.30 16.58 -1.99
C GLU A 11 -6.20 15.80 -2.96
N ASP A 12 -5.72 14.66 -3.49
CA ASP A 12 -6.49 13.77 -4.36
C ASP A 12 -7.76 13.25 -3.66
N LEU A 13 -7.70 13.04 -2.35
CA LEU A 13 -8.83 12.62 -1.52
C LEU A 13 -9.77 13.77 -1.10
N GLY A 14 -9.44 15.03 -1.43
CA GLY A 14 -10.15 16.20 -0.91
C GLY A 14 -10.02 16.38 0.62
N VAL A 15 -9.04 15.72 1.24
CA VAL A 15 -8.83 15.72 2.69
C VAL A 15 -7.83 16.81 3.07
N SER A 16 -8.29 17.83 3.79
CA SER A 16 -7.38 18.80 4.40
C SER A 16 -6.46 18.11 5.42
N ARG A 17 -5.17 18.45 5.41
CA ARG A 17 -4.18 17.97 6.39
C ARG A 17 -4.58 18.26 7.84
N LYS A 18 -5.41 19.27 8.10
CA LYS A 18 -5.97 19.59 9.43
C LYS A 18 -6.95 18.53 9.95
N MET A 19 -7.53 17.72 9.07
CA MET A 19 -8.43 16.62 9.43
C MET A 19 -7.67 15.36 9.86
N VAL A 20 -6.40 15.23 9.47
CA VAL A 20 -5.57 14.06 9.81
C VAL A 20 -5.22 14.07 11.30
N ARG A 21 -5.73 13.09 12.05
CA ARG A 21 -5.50 12.95 13.51
C ARG A 21 -4.27 12.14 13.84
N ILE A 22 -3.93 11.15 13.00
CA ILE A 22 -2.82 10.23 13.21
C ILE A 22 -1.95 10.24 11.96
N GLN A 23 -0.64 10.38 12.15
CA GLN A 23 0.35 10.22 11.08
C GLN A 23 1.47 9.32 11.59
N ASN A 24 1.68 8.19 10.91
CA ASN A 24 2.70 7.19 11.26
C ASN A 24 3.34 6.66 9.97
N SER A 25 4.62 6.28 10.00
CA SER A 25 5.30 5.68 8.84
C SER A 25 5.14 4.16 8.74
N SER A 26 4.63 3.49 9.77
CA SER A 26 4.32 2.06 9.76
C SER A 26 2.89 1.82 9.27
N VAL A 27 2.76 1.09 8.16
CA VAL A 27 1.46 0.66 7.64
C VAL A 27 0.76 -0.26 8.64
N GLN A 28 1.51 -1.12 9.35
CA GLN A 28 0.95 -1.99 10.39
C GLN A 28 0.36 -1.17 11.54
N ALA A 29 1.04 -0.14 12.02
CA ALA A 29 0.51 0.73 13.08
C ALA A 29 -0.76 1.47 12.63
N GLN A 30 -0.82 1.92 11.37
CA GLN A 30 -2.03 2.53 10.80
C GLN A 30 -3.18 1.51 10.69
N MET A 31 -2.88 0.28 10.27
CA MET A 31 -3.85 -0.80 10.17
C MET A 31 -4.44 -1.18 11.52
N GLU A 32 -3.61 -1.35 12.56
CA GLU A 32 -4.11 -1.67 13.91
C GLU A 32 -4.93 -0.51 14.52
N ALA A 33 -4.55 0.75 14.26
CA ALA A 33 -5.35 1.90 14.66
C ALA A 33 -6.75 1.84 14.01
N ALA A 34 -6.84 1.51 12.72
CA ALA A 34 -8.11 1.32 12.04
C ALA A 34 -8.90 0.12 12.58
N CYS A 35 -8.27 -1.04 12.78
CA CYS A 35 -8.92 -2.24 13.32
C CYS A 35 -9.46 -2.01 14.75
N SER A 36 -8.81 -1.17 15.55
CA SER A 36 -9.28 -0.78 16.89
C SER A 36 -10.48 0.18 16.88
N GLY A 37 -10.90 0.66 15.70
CA GLY A 37 -11.97 1.66 15.55
C GLY A 37 -11.56 3.10 15.86
N LEU A 38 -10.25 3.36 16.03
CA LEU A 38 -9.74 4.70 16.38
C LEU A 38 -9.83 5.70 15.22
N CYS A 39 -9.70 5.23 13.98
CA CYS A 39 -9.73 6.08 12.79
C CYS A 39 -10.03 5.30 11.51
N MET A 40 -10.36 6.01 10.43
CA MET A 40 -10.20 5.50 9.07
C MET A 40 -8.73 5.59 8.66
N ALA A 41 -8.24 4.64 7.88
CA ALA A 41 -6.88 4.63 7.37
C ALA A 41 -6.87 4.35 5.86
N VAL A 42 -5.95 5.02 5.16
CA VAL A 42 -5.59 4.66 3.80
C VAL A 42 -4.54 3.55 3.87
N LEU A 43 -4.88 2.37 3.37
CA LEU A 43 -4.05 1.17 3.45
C LEU A 43 -3.86 0.58 2.05
N PRO A 44 -2.70 -0.02 1.74
CA PRO A 44 -2.58 -0.87 0.56
C PRO A 44 -3.57 -2.04 0.67
N THR A 45 -4.29 -2.31 -0.43
CA THR A 45 -5.34 -3.33 -0.49
C THR A 45 -4.85 -4.71 -0.02
N PHE A 46 -3.65 -5.13 -0.44
CA PHE A 46 -3.10 -6.43 -0.03
C PHE A 46 -2.76 -6.52 1.47
N VAL A 47 -2.56 -5.40 2.16
CA VAL A 47 -2.40 -5.37 3.61
C VAL A 47 -3.76 -5.49 4.28
N ALA A 48 -4.73 -4.68 3.84
CA ALA A 48 -6.10 -4.69 4.37
C ALA A 48 -6.79 -6.05 4.17
N ALA A 49 -6.51 -6.75 3.06
CA ALA A 49 -7.03 -8.08 2.75
C ALA A 49 -6.73 -9.15 3.83
N THR A 50 -5.73 -8.92 4.68
CA THR A 50 -5.39 -9.83 5.78
C THR A 50 -6.27 -9.64 7.02
N ARG A 51 -7.15 -8.63 7.04
CA ARG A 51 -7.97 -8.23 8.18
C ARG A 51 -9.46 -8.21 7.80
N PRO A 52 -10.22 -9.28 8.08
CA PRO A 52 -11.63 -9.38 7.70
C PRO A 52 -12.54 -8.36 8.40
N GLU A 53 -12.08 -7.74 9.50
CA GLU A 53 -12.79 -6.68 10.21
C GLU A 53 -12.76 -5.32 9.50
N LEU A 54 -11.89 -5.14 8.50
CA LEU A 54 -11.79 -3.92 7.73
C LEU A 54 -12.76 -3.95 6.53
N VAL A 55 -13.41 -2.81 6.28
CA VAL A 55 -14.30 -2.62 5.13
C VAL A 55 -13.87 -1.40 4.32
N PRO A 56 -13.91 -1.46 2.97
CA PRO A 56 -13.67 -0.28 2.13
C PRO A 56 -14.67 0.83 2.43
N VAL A 57 -14.18 2.07 2.43
CA VAL A 57 -15.00 3.27 2.61
C VAL A 57 -15.04 4.04 1.28
N LEU A 58 -16.25 4.29 0.78
CA LEU A 58 -16.51 4.98 -0.50
C LEU A 58 -15.79 4.36 -1.72
N PRO A 59 -15.91 3.03 -1.95
CA PRO A 59 -15.18 2.35 -3.02
C PRO A 59 -15.49 2.87 -4.43
N GLU A 60 -16.69 3.43 -4.65
CA GLU A 60 -17.11 3.97 -5.96
C GLU A 60 -16.68 5.42 -6.19
N GLU A 61 -16.30 6.15 -5.14
CA GLU A 61 -15.98 7.58 -5.23
C GLU A 61 -14.47 7.82 -5.22
N THR A 62 -13.70 6.88 -4.65
CA THR A 62 -12.28 7.12 -4.39
C THR A 62 -11.46 5.85 -4.48
N ARG A 63 -10.43 5.89 -5.34
CA ARG A 63 -9.47 4.80 -5.54
C ARG A 63 -8.08 5.38 -5.73
N LEU A 64 -7.11 4.91 -4.94
CA LEU A 64 -5.71 5.28 -5.06
C LEU A 64 -4.92 4.13 -5.69
N GLU A 65 -4.39 4.37 -6.88
CA GLU A 65 -3.56 3.37 -7.57
C GLU A 65 -2.07 3.67 -7.39
N ARG A 66 -1.28 2.64 -7.10
CA ARG A 66 0.17 2.75 -6.90
C ARG A 66 0.88 1.61 -7.61
N HIS A 67 2.07 1.92 -8.14
CA HIS A 67 2.93 0.94 -8.79
C HIS A 67 4.07 0.54 -7.84
N TYR A 68 4.28 -0.77 -7.71
CA TYR A 68 5.43 -1.33 -7.01
C TYR A 68 6.51 -1.73 -8.02
N TRP A 69 7.74 -1.32 -7.75
CA TRP A 69 8.88 -1.56 -8.63
C TRP A 69 9.91 -2.44 -7.91
N LEU A 70 10.46 -3.41 -8.63
CA LEU A 70 11.67 -4.13 -8.20
C LEU A 70 12.86 -3.42 -8.81
N ILE A 71 13.69 -2.80 -7.97
CA ILE A 71 14.86 -2.03 -8.38
C ILE A 71 16.11 -2.77 -7.93
N THR A 72 16.99 -3.08 -8.88
CA THR A 72 18.30 -3.69 -8.65
C THR A 72 19.37 -2.77 -9.22
N ARG A 73 20.63 -2.90 -8.77
CA ARG A 73 21.73 -2.20 -9.41
C ARG A 73 21.94 -2.77 -10.82
N ALA A 74 22.34 -1.93 -11.77
CA ALA A 74 22.48 -2.33 -13.18
C ALA A 74 23.47 -3.50 -13.36
N GLU A 75 24.53 -3.53 -12.54
CA GLU A 75 25.56 -4.58 -12.57
C GLU A 75 25.05 -5.92 -12.02
N GLU A 76 24.07 -5.86 -11.11
CA GLU A 76 23.51 -7.02 -10.42
C GLU A 76 22.38 -7.69 -11.22
N GLN A 77 21.75 -6.95 -12.14
CA GLN A 77 20.62 -7.37 -12.97
C GLN A 77 20.96 -8.51 -13.95
N LYS A 78 22.24 -8.91 -14.07
CA LYS A 78 22.67 -10.07 -14.85
C LYS A 78 23.06 -11.27 -13.98
N THR A 79 22.87 -11.16 -12.67
CA THR A 79 23.24 -12.23 -11.75
C THR A 79 22.09 -13.22 -11.62
N PRO A 80 22.28 -14.52 -11.93
CA PRO A 80 21.18 -15.49 -11.91
C PRO A 80 20.41 -15.54 -10.59
N ARG A 81 21.07 -15.33 -9.44
CA ARG A 81 20.39 -15.29 -8.14
C ARG A 81 19.43 -14.11 -7.98
N ILE A 82 19.76 -12.95 -8.54
CA ILE A 82 18.94 -11.74 -8.45
C ILE A 82 17.73 -11.90 -9.34
N ASP A 83 17.92 -12.34 -10.58
CA ASP A 83 16.84 -12.63 -11.52
C ASP A 83 15.85 -13.63 -10.93
N ARG A 84 16.36 -14.71 -10.31
CA ARG A 84 15.49 -15.72 -9.67
C ARG A 84 14.65 -15.16 -8.53
N VAL A 85 15.18 -14.26 -7.71
CA VAL A 85 14.40 -13.62 -6.65
C VAL A 85 13.36 -12.67 -7.25
N CYS A 86 13.73 -11.88 -8.25
CA CYS A 86 12.80 -10.98 -8.93
C CYS A 86 11.65 -11.74 -9.61
N ASP A 87 11.96 -12.84 -10.29
CA ASP A 87 10.97 -13.70 -10.93
C ASP A 87 10.05 -14.34 -9.88
N PHE A 88 10.61 -14.87 -8.80
CA PHE A 88 9.83 -15.41 -7.68
C PHE A 88 8.84 -14.38 -7.13
N ILE A 89 9.29 -13.15 -6.82
CA ILE A 89 8.41 -12.10 -6.31
C ILE A 89 7.31 -11.77 -7.32
N ARG A 90 7.66 -11.65 -8.62
CA ARG A 90 6.67 -11.37 -9.67
C ARG A 90 5.63 -12.48 -9.77
N GLU A 91 6.05 -13.73 -9.77
CA GLU A 91 5.15 -14.89 -9.81
C GLU A 91 4.21 -14.93 -8.61
N GLU A 92 4.71 -14.67 -7.39
CA GLU A 92 3.88 -14.63 -6.18
C GLU A 92 2.87 -13.47 -6.21
N VAL A 93 3.25 -12.30 -6.71
CA VAL A 93 2.30 -11.19 -6.90
C VAL A 93 1.22 -11.55 -7.92
N LEU A 94 1.57 -12.18 -9.05
CA LEU A 94 0.60 -12.60 -10.07
C LEU A 94 -0.37 -13.65 -9.55
N LYS A 95 0.12 -14.64 -8.78
CA LYS A 95 -0.72 -15.67 -8.13
C LYS A 95 -1.72 -15.07 -7.13
N ASN A 96 -1.39 -13.92 -6.55
CA ASN A 96 -2.18 -13.25 -5.52
C ASN A 96 -2.76 -11.92 -5.97
N VAL A 97 -2.96 -11.73 -7.29
CA VAL A 97 -3.45 -10.47 -7.85
C VAL A 97 -4.79 -10.04 -7.26
N GLN A 98 -5.63 -10.99 -6.81
CA GLN A 98 -6.89 -10.68 -6.12
C GLN A 98 -6.70 -9.82 -4.86
N LEU A 99 -5.57 -9.95 -4.15
CA LEU A 99 -5.30 -9.14 -2.95
C LEU A 99 -5.13 -7.64 -3.28
N PHE A 100 -4.85 -7.31 -4.55
CA PHE A 100 -4.64 -5.94 -4.98
C PHE A 100 -5.92 -5.26 -5.50
N ASN A 101 -7.01 -6.02 -5.68
CA ASN A 101 -8.24 -5.57 -6.35
C ASN A 101 -9.46 -5.51 -5.41
N LEU A 102 -9.26 -5.29 -4.10
CA LEU A 102 -10.34 -5.03 -3.15
C LEU A 102 -11.18 -3.81 -3.55
#